data_AF-A0A060WEG3-F1
#
_entry.id   AF-A0A060WEG3-F1
#
_cell.length_a   1.000
_cell.length_b   1.000
_cell.length_c   1.000
_cell.angle_alpha   90.00
_cell.angle_beta   90.00
_cell.angle_gamma   90.00
#
_symmetry.space_group_name_H-M   'P 1'
#
loop_
_entity.id
_entity.type
_entity.pdbx_description
1 polymer ?
#
loop_
_entity_poly.entity_id
_entity_poly.type
_entity_poly.pdbx_seq_one_letter_code
_entity_poly.pdbx_strand_id
1 'polypeptide(L)'
;MVPRMEIPMFTGTTYPTGREYHYPKAGEENPVISLYVVNLNGPLHTIEMRRPEDPRMGEYYVTMVKWATTTKLAVNWLNRAQNISMLTLCQATTGVCTKKHEDESESWLHRQNEEPLFSKDGLKLFFTRAIPQGGRGKFFHISMFITQPNTSTDTLQSITSGDWDVTQVLAYNENIQLIYFLSTEDDPKRRHLYSADTVGPFNRRCLSCDFYEGCGYVRGSFSHSMSLFLLSCKGGSHRLIGLSLSPSDLFFQSYEPLVPHL
;
A
#
# COMPACT_ATOMS: atom_id res chain seq x y z
N MET A 1 -28.36 -1.51 -12.58
CA MET A 1 -27.30 -1.82 -13.56
C MET A 1 -26.56 -0.53 -13.90
N VAL A 2 -25.22 -0.57 -14.01
CA VAL A 2 -24.40 0.63 -14.28
C VAL A 2 -24.78 1.30 -15.60
N PRO A 3 -25.03 2.63 -15.62
CA PRO A 3 -25.35 3.37 -16.85
C PRO A 3 -24.28 3.28 -17.93
N ARG A 4 -24.69 3.41 -19.19
CA ARG A 4 -23.79 3.41 -20.36
C ARG A 4 -23.57 4.85 -20.83
N MET A 5 -22.32 5.18 -21.12
CA MET A 5 -21.92 6.45 -21.72
C MET A 5 -21.43 6.21 -23.14
N GLU A 6 -21.93 7.01 -24.08
CA GLU A 6 -21.51 7.01 -25.48
C GLU A 6 -20.38 8.01 -25.69
N ILE A 7 -19.28 7.55 -26.29
CA ILE A 7 -18.18 8.39 -26.78
C ILE A 7 -18.34 8.53 -28.30
N PRO A 8 -18.50 9.75 -28.83
CA PRO A 8 -18.62 9.95 -30.27
C PRO A 8 -17.27 9.69 -30.95
N MET A 9 -17.25 8.82 -31.98
CA MET A 9 -16.07 8.54 -32.79
C MET A 9 -16.27 9.10 -34.20
N PHE A 10 -15.46 10.10 -34.58
CA PHE A 10 -15.57 10.78 -35.88
C PHE A 10 -14.61 10.24 -36.96
N THR A 11 -13.73 9.32 -36.59
CA THR A 11 -12.69 8.76 -37.47
C THR A 11 -12.78 7.23 -37.49
N GLY A 12 -12.48 6.61 -38.63
CA GLY A 12 -12.39 5.15 -38.79
C GLY A 12 -13.36 4.59 -39.84
N THR A 13 -14.55 5.17 -39.96
CA THR A 13 -15.57 4.81 -40.95
C THR A 13 -16.12 6.07 -41.64
N THR A 14 -16.71 5.90 -42.83
CA THR A 14 -17.35 7.00 -43.57
C THR A 14 -18.54 7.61 -42.83
N TYR A 15 -19.22 6.80 -42.02
CA TYR A 15 -20.30 7.23 -41.14
C TYR A 15 -19.84 7.06 -39.68
N PRO A 16 -19.74 8.15 -38.91
CA PRO A 16 -19.42 8.13 -37.49
C PRO A 16 -20.38 7.25 -36.69
N THR A 17 -19.85 6.51 -35.72
CA THR A 17 -20.63 5.73 -34.75
C THR A 17 -20.14 6.00 -33.33
N GLY A 18 -21.03 5.92 -32.35
CA GLY A 18 -20.64 6.02 -30.95
C GLY A 18 -20.08 4.72 -30.41
N ARG A 19 -19.15 4.82 -29.46
CA ARG A 19 -18.69 3.69 -28.65
C ARG A 19 -19.26 3.82 -27.24
N GLU A 20 -20.03 2.82 -26.84
CA GLU A 20 -20.64 2.78 -25.50
C GLU A 20 -19.78 1.99 -24.51
N TYR A 21 -19.72 2.46 -23.26
CA TYR A 21 -19.13 1.73 -22.14
C TYR A 21 -19.83 2.07 -20.81
N HIS A 22 -19.72 1.20 -19.81
CA HIS A 22 -20.33 1.45 -18.50
C HIS A 22 -19.56 2.54 -17.74
N TYR A 23 -20.24 3.62 -17.38
CA TYR A 23 -19.67 4.77 -16.65
C TYR A 23 -20.69 5.35 -15.68
N PRO A 24 -20.56 5.09 -14.36
CA PRO A 24 -21.43 5.69 -13.36
C PRO A 24 -21.03 7.16 -13.13
N LYS A 25 -21.96 8.08 -13.43
CA LYS A 25 -21.82 9.50 -13.03
C LYS A 25 -22.13 9.67 -11.54
N ALA A 26 -21.90 10.86 -11.00
CA ALA A 26 -22.21 11.15 -9.61
C ALA A 26 -23.68 10.83 -9.28
N GLY A 27 -23.90 10.05 -8.22
CA GLY A 27 -25.23 9.59 -7.80
C GLY A 27 -25.72 8.30 -8.47
N GLU A 28 -25.15 7.92 -9.61
CA GLU A 28 -25.57 6.72 -10.36
C GLU A 28 -25.14 5.41 -9.69
N GLU A 29 -25.79 4.32 -10.08
CA GLU A 29 -25.52 2.98 -9.55
C GLU A 29 -24.10 2.51 -9.92
N ASN A 30 -23.35 2.09 -8.89
CA ASN A 30 -21.98 1.60 -9.04
C ASN A 30 -21.93 0.14 -9.53
N PRO A 31 -20.79 -0.29 -10.10
CA PRO A 31 -20.57 -1.70 -10.40
C PRO A 31 -20.59 -2.54 -9.11
N VAL A 32 -21.32 -3.65 -9.15
CA VAL A 32 -21.30 -4.67 -8.10
C VAL A 32 -20.09 -5.57 -8.32
N ILE A 33 -19.31 -5.79 -7.27
CA ILE A 33 -18.06 -6.56 -7.33
C ILE A 33 -18.09 -7.74 -6.35
N SER A 34 -17.52 -8.86 -6.79
CA SER A 34 -17.26 -10.05 -6.01
C SER A 34 -15.81 -10.46 -6.20
N LEU A 35 -15.18 -10.97 -5.13
CA LEU A 35 -13.79 -11.43 -5.14
C LEU A 35 -13.77 -12.96 -5.11
N TYR A 36 -13.12 -13.58 -6.08
CA TYR A 36 -12.99 -15.03 -6.17
C TYR A 36 -11.53 -15.47 -6.12
N VAL A 37 -11.29 -16.63 -5.51
CA VAL A 37 -10.01 -17.33 -5.57
C VAL A 37 -10.21 -18.66 -6.28
N VAL A 38 -9.31 -18.96 -7.22
CA VAL A 38 -9.30 -20.22 -7.97
C VAL A 38 -8.04 -21.00 -7.65
N ASN A 39 -8.18 -22.31 -7.43
CA ASN A 39 -7.03 -23.19 -7.32
C ASN A 39 -6.51 -23.52 -8.73
N LEU A 40 -5.22 -23.27 -8.99
CA LEU A 40 -4.58 -23.56 -10.27
C LEU A 40 -4.03 -25.00 -10.35
N ASN A 41 -3.95 -25.70 -9.22
CA ASN A 41 -3.45 -27.06 -9.14
C ASN A 41 -4.61 -28.05 -8.97
N GLY A 42 -4.85 -28.89 -9.98
CA GLY A 42 -5.90 -29.90 -9.94
C GLY A 42 -7.27 -29.36 -10.34
N PRO A 43 -8.38 -29.86 -9.75
CA PRO A 43 -9.73 -29.41 -10.10
C PRO A 43 -9.91 -27.91 -9.79
N LEU A 44 -10.45 -27.17 -10.77
CA LEU A 44 -10.76 -25.75 -10.65
C LEU A 44 -11.91 -25.55 -9.67
N HIS A 45 -11.59 -25.43 -8.39
CA HIS A 45 -12.54 -24.98 -7.38
C HIS A 45 -12.44 -23.46 -7.22
N THR A 46 -13.57 -22.78 -7.35
CA THR A 46 -13.69 -21.33 -7.24
C THR A 46 -14.41 -20.99 -5.95
N ILE A 47 -13.79 -20.16 -5.11
CA ILE A 47 -14.31 -19.77 -3.80
C ILE A 47 -14.49 -18.26 -3.77
N GLU A 48 -15.68 -17.79 -3.42
CA GLU A 48 -15.96 -16.38 -3.19
C GLU A 48 -15.49 -15.94 -1.80
N MET A 49 -14.77 -14.83 -1.73
CA MET A 49 -14.38 -14.21 -0.47
C MET A 49 -15.54 -13.37 0.05
N ARG A 50 -16.04 -13.74 1.23
CA ARG A 50 -17.22 -13.08 1.82
C ARG A 50 -16.88 -11.67 2.26
N ARG A 51 -17.69 -10.70 1.81
CA ARG A 51 -17.62 -9.32 2.30
C ARG A 51 -17.94 -9.24 3.82
N PRO A 52 -17.51 -8.18 4.52
CA PRO A 52 -17.90 -7.95 5.91
C PRO A 52 -19.42 -7.85 6.10
N GLU A 53 -19.93 -8.42 7.19
CA GLU A 53 -21.35 -8.33 7.59
C GLU A 53 -21.62 -7.06 8.42
N ASP A 54 -21.14 -5.90 7.96
CA ASP A 54 -21.43 -4.60 8.59
C ASP A 54 -22.47 -3.83 7.76
N PRO A 55 -23.64 -3.48 8.32
CA PRO A 55 -24.68 -2.73 7.59
C PRO A 55 -24.20 -1.39 7.02
N ARG A 56 -23.21 -0.76 7.65
CA ARG A 56 -22.64 0.53 7.22
C ARG A 56 -21.82 0.42 5.94
N MET A 57 -21.39 -0.80 5.58
CA MET A 57 -20.67 -1.05 4.33
C MET A 57 -21.57 -0.92 3.11
N GLY A 58 -22.86 -1.24 3.20
CA GLY A 58 -23.84 -1.05 2.13
C GLY A 58 -23.32 -1.43 0.74
N GLU A 59 -23.28 -0.43 -0.16
CA GLU A 59 -22.51 -0.48 -1.40
C GLU A 59 -21.03 -0.19 -1.13
N TYR A 60 -20.13 -0.97 -1.73
CA TYR A 60 -18.70 -0.91 -1.42
C TYR A 60 -17.81 -1.08 -2.66
N TYR A 61 -16.53 -0.77 -2.44
CA TYR A 61 -15.40 -1.00 -3.31
C TYR A 61 -14.41 -1.94 -2.63
N VAL A 62 -13.68 -2.71 -3.43
CA VAL A 62 -12.49 -3.45 -2.99
C VAL A 62 -11.30 -2.67 -3.51
N THR A 63 -10.54 -2.05 -2.61
CA THR A 63 -9.50 -1.07 -2.95
C THR A 63 -8.10 -1.68 -2.95
N MET A 64 -7.90 -2.75 -2.19
CA MET A 64 -6.63 -3.47 -2.11
C MET A 64 -6.88 -4.96 -1.86
N VAL A 65 -6.13 -5.80 -2.57
CA VAL A 65 -6.07 -7.25 -2.34
C VAL A 65 -4.61 -7.67 -2.36
N LYS A 66 -4.17 -8.37 -1.32
CA LYS A 66 -2.79 -8.85 -1.20
C LYS A 66 -2.71 -10.18 -0.50
N TRP A 67 -1.90 -11.10 -1.01
CA TRP A 67 -1.62 -12.36 -0.31
C TRP A 67 -0.79 -12.09 0.96
N ALA A 68 -1.28 -12.58 2.10
CA ALA A 68 -0.56 -12.58 3.37
C ALA A 68 0.27 -13.85 3.53
N THR A 69 -0.29 -14.99 3.13
CA THR A 69 0.38 -16.29 3.03
C THR A 69 -0.11 -16.99 1.76
N THR A 70 0.29 -18.24 1.52
CA THR A 70 -0.25 -19.06 0.41
C THR A 70 -1.73 -19.41 0.57
N THR A 71 -2.30 -19.23 1.77
CA THR A 71 -3.68 -19.61 2.09
C THR A 71 -4.53 -18.44 2.60
N LYS A 72 -3.89 -17.33 3.00
CA LYS A 72 -4.58 -16.14 3.50
C LYS A 72 -4.34 -14.94 2.59
N LEU A 73 -5.39 -14.18 2.33
CA LEU A 73 -5.32 -12.91 1.61
C LEU A 73 -5.93 -11.78 2.44
N ALA A 74 -5.29 -10.63 2.38
CA ALA A 74 -5.77 -9.37 2.93
C ALA A 74 -6.62 -8.66 1.90
N VAL A 75 -7.79 -8.19 2.33
CA VAL A 75 -8.74 -7.47 1.48
C VAL A 75 -9.19 -6.22 2.20
N ASN A 76 -9.03 -5.07 1.54
CA ASN A 76 -9.53 -3.79 2.02
C ASN A 76 -10.87 -3.46 1.35
N TRP A 77 -11.91 -3.32 2.18
CA TRP A 77 -13.26 -2.97 1.75
C TRP A 77 -13.53 -1.52 2.12
N LEU A 78 -13.95 -0.70 1.17
CA LEU A 78 -14.27 0.72 1.37
C LEU A 78 -15.74 0.95 1.00
N ASN A 79 -16.52 1.58 1.86
CA ASN A 79 -17.91 1.87 1.51
C ASN A 79 -18.01 2.94 0.40
N ARG A 80 -19.18 3.07 -0.25
CA ARG A 80 -19.41 4.02 -1.35
C ARG A 80 -19.17 5.47 -0.97
N ALA A 81 -19.49 5.84 0.27
CA ALA A 81 -19.21 7.18 0.82
C ALA A 81 -17.71 7.42 1.09
N GLN A 82 -16.88 6.37 1.03
CA GLN A 82 -15.44 6.40 1.26
C GLN A 82 -15.04 6.91 2.66
N ASN A 83 -15.87 6.68 3.67
CA ASN A 83 -15.64 7.15 5.03
C ASN A 83 -15.49 6.03 6.06
N ILE A 84 -15.76 4.78 5.66
CA ILE A 84 -15.56 3.56 6.46
C ILE A 84 -14.75 2.57 5.64
N SER A 85 -13.64 2.09 6.21
CA SER A 85 -12.75 1.11 5.61
C SER A 85 -12.53 -0.06 6.55
N MET A 86 -12.56 -1.27 6.00
CA MET A 86 -12.37 -2.50 6.75
C MET A 86 -11.27 -3.34 6.10
N LEU A 87 -10.18 -3.54 6.84
CA LEU A 87 -9.15 -4.49 6.47
C LEU A 87 -9.52 -5.86 7.04
N THR A 88 -9.62 -6.84 6.15
CA THR A 88 -9.96 -8.22 6.50
C THR A 88 -8.85 -9.17 6.08
N LEU A 89 -8.71 -10.27 6.82
CA LEU A 89 -7.94 -11.44 6.39
C LEU A 89 -8.90 -12.58 6.06
N CYS A 90 -8.90 -12.99 4.79
CA CYS A 90 -9.71 -14.05 4.24
C CYS A 90 -8.90 -15.34 4.09
N GLN A 91 -9.56 -16.47 4.33
CA GLN A 91 -9.01 -17.80 4.08
C GLN A 91 -9.40 -18.24 2.67
N ALA A 92 -8.41 -18.42 1.79
CA ALA A 92 -8.60 -18.76 0.38
C ALA A 92 -9.33 -20.10 0.18
N THR A 93 -9.23 -21.03 1.12
CA THR A 93 -9.84 -22.37 1.04
C THR A 93 -11.29 -22.42 1.52
N THR A 94 -11.78 -21.43 2.27
CA THR A 94 -13.15 -21.43 2.81
C THR A 94 -13.96 -20.20 2.43
N GLY A 95 -13.32 -19.11 1.98
CA GLY A 95 -13.97 -17.83 1.69
C GLY A 95 -14.33 -17.02 2.93
N VAL A 96 -14.00 -17.51 4.13
CA VAL A 96 -14.29 -16.82 5.39
C VAL A 96 -13.30 -15.68 5.59
N CYS A 97 -13.82 -14.46 5.76
CA CYS A 97 -13.05 -13.26 6.04
C CYS A 97 -13.24 -12.83 7.49
N THR A 98 -12.13 -12.50 8.15
CA THR A 98 -12.09 -12.01 9.53
C THR A 98 -11.66 -10.55 9.53
N LYS A 99 -12.42 -9.69 10.21
CA LYS A 99 -12.07 -8.27 10.37
C LYS A 99 -10.82 -8.16 11.23
N LYS A 100 -9.83 -7.41 10.75
CA LYS A 100 -8.55 -7.18 11.44
C LYS A 100 -8.41 -5.73 11.88
N HIS A 101 -8.78 -4.79 11.04
CA HIS A 101 -8.74 -3.37 11.36
C HIS A 101 -9.91 -2.63 10.70
N GLU A 102 -10.30 -1.53 11.32
CA GLU A 102 -11.37 -0.65 10.85
C GLU A 102 -10.92 0.80 11.02
N ASP A 103 -11.07 1.60 9.97
CA ASP A 103 -10.85 3.04 9.98
C ASP A 103 -12.12 3.78 9.61
N GLU A 104 -12.37 4.88 10.32
CA GLU A 104 -13.49 5.79 10.08
C GLU A 104 -13.01 7.24 9.98
N SER A 105 -13.70 8.02 9.14
CA SER A 105 -13.44 9.44 8.93
C SER A 105 -14.75 10.22 8.90
N GLU A 106 -14.75 11.43 9.46
CA GLU A 106 -15.87 12.37 9.31
C GLU A 106 -15.97 12.94 7.89
N SER A 107 -14.89 12.83 7.11
CA SER A 107 -14.79 13.30 5.73
C SER A 107 -14.64 12.10 4.79
N TRP A 108 -13.46 11.91 4.19
CA TRP A 108 -13.13 10.70 3.44
C TRP A 108 -11.87 10.02 3.99
N LEU A 109 -11.69 8.77 3.59
CA LEU A 109 -10.51 7.96 3.87
C LEU A 109 -9.57 8.02 2.66
N HIS A 110 -8.35 8.49 2.89
CA HIS A 110 -7.32 8.62 1.86
C HIS A 110 -6.40 7.39 1.84
N ARG A 111 -5.69 7.14 0.72
CA ARG A 111 -4.69 6.06 0.58
C ARG A 111 -5.20 4.63 0.84
N GLN A 112 -6.39 4.31 0.35
CA GLN A 112 -7.03 3.01 0.59
C GLN A 112 -6.49 1.85 -0.26
N ASN A 113 -5.61 2.13 -1.23
CA ASN A 113 -5.00 1.12 -2.09
C ASN A 113 -3.64 0.63 -1.55
N GLU A 114 -3.22 1.09 -0.38
CA GLU A 114 -1.91 0.77 0.16
C GLU A 114 -1.80 -0.68 0.61
N GLU A 115 -0.79 -1.34 0.08
CA GLU A 115 -0.53 -2.72 0.39
C GLU A 115 0.16 -2.87 1.75
N PRO A 116 -0.38 -3.72 2.65
CA PRO A 116 0.33 -4.06 3.87
C PRO A 116 1.57 -4.92 3.60
N LEU A 117 2.48 -4.97 4.57
CA LEU A 117 3.52 -5.98 4.64
C LEU A 117 3.18 -7.03 5.70
N PHE A 118 3.49 -8.28 5.40
CA PHE A 118 3.28 -9.40 6.31
C PHE A 118 4.60 -9.99 6.72
N SER A 119 4.65 -10.53 7.93
CA SER A 119 5.67 -11.51 8.26
C SER A 119 5.42 -12.84 7.52
N LYS A 120 6.45 -13.66 7.35
CA LYS A 120 6.43 -14.97 6.68
C LYS A 120 5.42 -15.94 7.29
N ASP A 121 5.22 -15.86 8.60
CA ASP A 121 4.22 -16.63 9.35
C ASP A 121 2.80 -16.03 9.27
N GLY A 122 2.66 -14.80 8.74
CA GLY A 122 1.41 -14.06 8.66
C GLY A 122 0.88 -13.58 10.01
N LEU A 123 1.70 -13.59 11.08
CA LEU A 123 1.30 -13.15 12.43
C LEU A 123 1.50 -11.65 12.66
N LYS A 124 2.43 -11.02 11.97
CA LYS A 124 2.63 -9.56 12.00
C LYS A 124 2.16 -8.96 10.68
N LEU A 125 1.42 -7.86 10.80
CA LEU A 125 0.90 -7.07 9.70
C LEU A 125 1.33 -5.62 9.90
N PHE A 126 2.04 -5.05 8.94
CA PHE A 126 2.43 -3.64 8.93
C PHE A 126 1.64 -2.89 7.87
N PHE A 127 1.04 -1.77 8.26
CA PHE A 127 0.26 -0.93 7.36
C PHE A 127 0.33 0.53 7.79
N THR A 128 0.04 1.43 6.87
CA THR A 128 0.02 2.87 7.10
C THR A 128 -1.41 3.33 7.37
N ARG A 129 -1.58 4.13 8.42
CA ARG A 129 -2.88 4.74 8.74
C ARG A 129 -2.70 6.13 9.33
N ALA A 130 -3.75 6.94 9.28
CA ALA A 130 -3.75 8.27 9.86
C ALA A 130 -3.88 8.19 11.40
N ILE A 131 -2.83 8.58 12.11
CA ILE A 131 -2.76 8.54 13.58
C ILE A 131 -2.77 9.99 14.11
N PRO A 132 -3.59 10.31 15.13
CA PRO A 132 -3.57 11.64 15.76
C PRO A 132 -2.19 12.00 16.33
N GLN A 133 -1.69 13.18 16.01
CA GLN A 133 -0.43 13.75 16.51
C GLN A 133 -0.71 15.04 17.31
N GLY A 134 -1.51 14.91 18.36
CA GLY A 134 -1.92 16.04 19.19
C GLY A 134 -2.76 17.07 18.43
N GLY A 135 -2.47 18.35 18.63
CA GLY A 135 -3.24 19.47 18.06
C GLY A 135 -3.02 19.75 16.57
N ARG A 136 -2.12 19.02 15.91
CA ARG A 136 -1.74 19.24 14.49
C ARG A 136 -2.51 18.36 13.50
N GLY A 137 -3.47 17.58 13.99
CA GLY A 137 -4.28 16.68 13.18
C GLY A 137 -3.74 15.25 13.17
N LYS A 138 -3.98 14.54 12.07
CA LYS A 138 -3.56 13.14 11.89
C LYS A 138 -2.55 13.05 10.76
N PHE A 139 -1.53 12.21 10.95
CA PHE A 139 -0.49 11.93 9.95
C PHE A 139 -0.39 10.43 9.69
N PHE A 140 0.01 10.05 8.48
CA PHE A 140 0.16 8.66 8.11
C PHE A 140 1.42 8.07 8.73
N HIS A 141 1.24 7.10 9.61
CA HIS A 141 2.35 6.38 10.25
C HIS A 141 2.17 4.88 10.15
N ILE A 142 3.29 4.18 10.33
CA ILE A 142 3.31 2.72 10.33
C ILE A 142 2.69 2.23 11.63
N SER A 143 1.64 1.45 11.49
CA SER A 143 1.10 0.62 12.56
C SER A 143 1.44 -0.85 12.29
N MET A 144 1.72 -1.56 13.37
CA MET A 144 1.96 -2.98 13.41
C MET A 144 0.81 -3.63 14.17
N PHE A 145 0.22 -4.64 13.55
CA PHE A 145 -0.77 -5.50 14.14
C PHE A 145 -0.12 -6.85 14.42
N ILE A 146 -0.21 -7.33 15.66
CA ILE A 146 0.34 -8.63 16.07
C ILE A 146 -0.83 -9.55 16.43
N THR A 147 -0.94 -10.64 15.69
CA THR A 147 -1.80 -11.77 16.04
C THR A 147 -1.02 -12.75 16.89
N GLN A 148 -1.42 -12.88 18.14
CA GLN A 148 -0.81 -13.84 19.05
C GLN A 148 -1.41 -15.24 18.83
N PRO A 149 -0.59 -16.29 18.70
CA PRO A 149 -1.11 -17.65 18.64
C PRO A 149 -1.77 -17.99 19.98
N ASN A 150 -3.00 -18.53 19.91
CA ASN A 150 -3.81 -19.00 21.04
C ASN A 150 -4.53 -17.94 21.88
N THR A 151 -4.50 -16.66 21.49
CA THR A 151 -5.38 -15.65 22.06
C THR A 151 -6.20 -14.98 20.95
N SER A 152 -7.44 -14.62 21.25
CA SER A 152 -8.31 -13.87 20.33
C SER A 152 -8.00 -12.37 20.31
N THR A 153 -7.00 -11.92 21.09
CA THR A 153 -6.65 -10.52 21.25
C THR A 153 -5.50 -10.16 20.32
N ASP A 154 -5.83 -9.46 19.25
CA ASP A 154 -4.83 -8.83 18.42
C ASP A 154 -4.36 -7.52 19.06
N THR A 155 -3.06 -7.22 18.98
CA THR A 155 -2.51 -5.95 19.49
C THR A 155 -2.11 -5.02 18.36
N LEU A 156 -2.59 -3.77 18.42
CA LEU A 156 -2.24 -2.70 17.48
C LEU A 156 -1.23 -1.75 18.13
N GLN A 157 -0.08 -1.57 17.49
CA GLN A 157 1.00 -0.72 17.96
C GLN A 157 1.47 0.24 16.87
N SER A 158 1.74 1.49 17.22
CA SER A 158 2.30 2.48 16.28
C SER A 158 3.83 2.42 16.34
N ILE A 159 4.49 2.25 15.20
CA ILE A 159 5.95 2.18 15.09
C ILE A 159 6.55 3.57 14.90
N THR A 160 5.85 4.45 14.18
CA THR A 160 6.30 5.82 13.91
C THR A 160 5.29 6.85 14.40
N SER A 161 5.77 8.05 14.70
CA SER A 161 4.99 9.21 15.12
C SER A 161 5.75 10.51 14.84
N GLY A 162 5.00 11.61 14.73
CA GLY A 162 5.53 12.96 14.50
C GLY A 162 4.71 13.74 13.48
N ASP A 163 5.04 15.01 13.27
CA ASP A 163 4.31 15.90 12.37
C ASP A 163 4.77 15.75 10.90
N TRP A 164 4.72 14.52 10.39
CA TRP A 164 5.20 14.16 9.05
C TRP A 164 4.58 12.84 8.60
N ASP A 165 4.54 12.59 7.28
CA ASP A 165 3.90 11.40 6.73
C ASP A 165 4.91 10.32 6.33
N VAL A 166 4.60 9.08 6.67
CA VAL A 166 5.12 7.89 5.98
C VAL A 166 4.38 7.77 4.66
N THR A 167 5.11 7.82 3.56
CA THR A 167 4.55 7.84 2.19
C THR A 167 4.49 6.48 1.53
N GLN A 168 5.40 5.57 1.90
CA GLN A 168 5.37 4.20 1.41
C GLN A 168 6.16 3.29 2.34
N VAL A 169 5.63 2.11 2.67
CA VAL A 169 6.39 1.04 3.32
C VAL A 169 6.98 0.15 2.23
N LEU A 170 8.29 -0.10 2.29
CA LEU A 170 9.02 -0.78 1.21
C LEU A 170 9.32 -2.24 1.53
N ALA A 171 9.84 -2.51 2.73
CA ALA A 171 10.27 -3.86 3.11
C ALA A 171 10.30 -4.03 4.63
N TYR A 172 10.18 -5.27 5.08
CA TYR A 172 10.35 -5.67 6.47
C TYR A 172 11.34 -6.84 6.52
N ASN A 173 12.42 -6.69 7.28
CA ASN A 173 13.43 -7.71 7.49
C ASN A 173 13.27 -8.32 8.89
N GLU A 174 12.73 -9.54 8.92
CA GLU A 174 12.46 -10.29 10.15
C GLU A 174 13.71 -10.68 10.93
N ASN A 175 14.83 -10.95 10.25
CA ASN A 175 16.02 -11.47 10.91
C ASN A 175 16.62 -10.43 11.86
N ILE A 176 16.54 -9.15 11.46
CA ILE A 176 17.09 -8.01 12.21
C ILE A 176 16.00 -7.09 12.77
N GLN A 177 14.72 -7.45 12.61
CA GLN A 177 13.55 -6.69 13.09
C GLN A 177 13.55 -5.21 12.65
N LEU A 178 13.88 -4.96 11.37
CA LEU A 178 13.86 -3.61 10.78
C LEU A 178 12.79 -3.48 9.69
N ILE A 179 12.08 -2.34 9.70
CA ILE A 179 11.16 -1.94 8.64
C ILE A 179 11.71 -0.74 7.88
N TYR A 180 11.64 -0.79 6.55
CA TYR A 180 12.14 0.23 5.65
C TYR A 180 10.98 0.97 4.98
N PHE A 181 11.04 2.30 4.95
CA PHE A 181 9.95 3.13 4.44
C PHE A 181 10.46 4.48 3.91
N LEU A 182 9.64 5.13 3.09
CA LEU A 182 9.85 6.50 2.63
C LEU A 182 9.03 7.46 3.49
N SER A 183 9.64 8.54 3.96
CA SER A 183 8.92 9.55 4.74
C SER A 183 9.27 10.97 4.35
N THR A 184 8.49 11.91 4.91
CA THR A 184 8.67 13.35 4.82
C THR A 184 9.25 13.95 6.10
N GLU A 185 9.93 13.14 6.93
CA GLU A 185 10.40 13.53 8.27
C GLU A 185 11.43 14.67 8.21
N ASP A 186 12.24 14.74 7.15
CA ASP A 186 13.18 15.85 6.89
C ASP A 186 12.47 17.14 6.42
N ASP A 187 11.74 17.07 5.31
CA ASP A 187 10.98 18.19 4.72
C ASP A 187 9.76 17.64 3.96
N PRO A 188 8.58 18.28 4.03
CA PRO A 188 7.38 17.85 3.31
C PRO A 188 7.54 17.73 1.79
N LYS A 189 8.48 18.47 1.18
CA LYS A 189 8.83 18.43 -0.26
C LYS A 189 9.82 17.32 -0.59
N ARG A 190 10.48 16.76 0.42
CA ARG A 190 11.52 15.74 0.27
C ARG A 190 11.00 14.36 0.59
N ARG A 191 11.69 13.35 0.06
CA ARG A 191 11.44 11.94 0.35
C ARG A 191 12.78 11.28 0.58
N HIS A 192 12.98 10.77 1.78
CA HIS A 192 14.17 9.99 2.14
C HIS A 192 13.76 8.58 2.55
N LEU A 193 14.70 7.65 2.40
CA LEU A 193 14.62 6.28 2.86
C LEU A 193 15.01 6.24 4.34
N TYR A 194 14.14 5.67 5.16
CA TYR A 194 14.35 5.44 6.58
C TYR A 194 14.23 3.97 6.92
N SER A 195 14.86 3.60 8.03
CA SER A 195 14.63 2.33 8.73
C SER A 195 14.14 2.59 10.15
N ALA A 196 13.26 1.73 10.67
CA ALA A 196 12.89 1.72 12.08
C ALA A 196 12.97 0.32 12.66
N ASP A 197 13.33 0.21 13.95
CA ASP A 197 13.15 -1.04 14.69
C ASP A 197 11.66 -1.38 14.78
N THR A 198 11.31 -2.67 14.70
CA THR A 198 9.95 -3.15 14.91
C THR A 198 9.73 -3.71 16.32
N VAL A 199 10.77 -3.72 17.14
CA VAL A 199 10.77 -4.18 18.54
C VAL A 199 11.58 -3.20 19.38
N GLY A 200 11.18 -2.98 20.63
CA GLY A 200 11.90 -2.11 21.55
C GLY A 200 11.55 -0.63 21.36
N PRO A 201 12.54 0.29 21.32
CA PRO A 201 12.29 1.74 21.35
C PRO A 201 11.78 2.31 20.02
N PHE A 202 11.70 1.50 18.95
CA PHE A 202 11.33 1.94 17.60
C PHE A 202 12.24 3.06 17.07
N ASN A 203 13.56 2.91 17.29
CA ASN A 203 14.53 3.92 16.84
C ASN A 203 14.49 4.01 15.32
N ARG A 204 14.48 5.25 14.83
CA ARG A 204 14.46 5.55 13.40
C ARG A 204 15.82 6.05 12.96
N ARG A 205 16.27 5.61 11.79
CA ARG A 205 17.49 6.07 11.14
C ARG A 205 17.20 6.46 9.70
N CYS A 206 17.67 7.62 9.29
CA CYS A 206 17.67 8.00 7.89
C CYS A 206 18.83 7.32 7.15
N LEU A 207 18.52 6.65 6.04
CA LEU A 207 19.49 5.94 5.21
C LEU A 207 19.93 6.75 3.99
N SER A 208 19.10 7.71 3.54
CA SER A 208 19.38 8.51 2.35
C SER A 208 19.46 10.01 2.59
N CYS A 209 19.56 10.47 3.84
CA CYS A 209 19.71 11.89 4.15
C CYS A 209 21.07 12.41 3.67
N ASP A 210 22.12 11.63 3.88
CA ASP A 210 23.50 11.96 3.48
C ASP A 210 23.90 11.36 2.13
N PHE A 211 22.93 10.94 1.30
CA PHE A 211 23.18 10.21 0.05
C PHE A 211 23.87 11.06 -1.03
N TYR A 212 23.38 12.27 -1.25
CA TYR A 212 23.92 13.23 -2.22
C TYR A 212 23.26 14.60 -1.96
N GLU A 213 24.04 15.68 -1.85
CA GLU A 213 23.51 17.01 -1.50
C GLU A 213 22.44 17.52 -2.48
N GLY A 214 22.46 17.05 -3.74
CA GLY A 214 21.44 17.39 -4.74
C GLY A 214 20.19 16.48 -4.75
N CYS A 215 20.12 15.46 -3.89
CA CYS A 215 19.08 14.43 -3.94
C CYS A 215 18.11 14.48 -2.76
N GLY A 216 17.15 15.39 -2.80
CA GLY A 216 16.08 15.48 -1.79
C GLY A 216 14.88 14.55 -2.03
N TYR A 217 14.83 13.79 -3.12
CA TYR A 217 13.68 12.93 -3.44
C TYR A 217 14.15 11.59 -3.97
N VAL A 218 13.97 10.54 -3.17
CA VAL A 218 14.39 9.19 -3.51
C VAL A 218 13.21 8.24 -3.70
N ARG A 219 13.45 7.18 -4.47
CA ARG A 219 12.60 5.99 -4.54
C ARG A 219 13.47 4.76 -4.28
N GLY A 220 13.02 3.88 -3.40
CA GLY A 220 13.72 2.64 -3.05
C GLY A 220 13.00 1.38 -3.54
N SER A 221 13.74 0.31 -3.78
CA SER A 221 13.21 -1.06 -3.90
C SER A 221 14.21 -2.07 -3.34
N PHE A 222 13.73 -3.11 -2.68
CA PHE A 222 14.57 -4.11 -2.00
C PHE A 222 14.62 -5.43 -2.78
N SER A 223 15.72 -6.17 -2.62
CA SER A 223 15.78 -7.58 -3.03
C SER A 223 14.84 -8.43 -2.18
N HIS A 224 14.50 -9.63 -2.66
CA HIS A 224 13.62 -10.57 -1.94
C HIS A 224 14.14 -10.96 -0.55
N SER A 225 15.46 -10.96 -0.35
CA SER A 225 16.14 -11.24 0.91
C SER A 225 16.40 -10.01 1.76
N MET A 226 16.06 -8.81 1.26
CA MET A 226 16.39 -7.51 1.88
C MET A 226 17.89 -7.34 2.16
N SER A 227 18.74 -8.05 1.43
CA SER A 227 20.20 -7.93 1.50
C SER A 227 20.74 -6.80 0.63
N LEU A 228 19.95 -6.36 -0.34
CA LEU A 228 20.29 -5.32 -1.30
C LEU A 228 19.11 -4.39 -1.46
N PHE A 229 19.37 -3.11 -1.70
CA PHE A 229 18.36 -2.19 -2.19
C PHE A 229 18.88 -1.33 -3.34
N LEU A 230 17.96 -1.01 -4.23
CA LEU A 230 18.13 -0.02 -5.28
C LEU A 230 17.55 1.30 -4.78
N LEU A 231 18.35 2.37 -4.84
CA LEU A 231 17.93 3.72 -4.51
C LEU A 231 18.05 4.60 -5.75
N SER A 232 16.93 5.14 -6.22
CA SER A 232 16.90 6.05 -7.37
C SER A 232 16.59 7.47 -6.91
N CYS A 233 17.48 8.39 -7.26
CA CYS A 233 17.22 9.81 -7.11
C CYS A 233 16.26 10.31 -8.20
N LYS A 234 15.18 10.98 -7.77
CA LYS A 234 14.20 11.65 -8.64
C LYS A 234 14.21 13.16 -8.50
N GLY A 235 14.93 13.70 -7.51
CA GLY A 235 15.14 15.13 -7.33
C GLY A 235 16.41 15.63 -8.03
N GLY A 236 16.37 16.85 -8.56
CA GLY A 236 17.52 17.50 -9.23
C GLY A 236 17.61 17.23 -10.74
N SER A 237 18.67 17.74 -11.39
CA SER A 237 18.86 17.65 -12.85
C SER A 237 19.33 16.28 -13.35
N HIS A 238 19.89 15.42 -12.49
CA HIS A 238 20.42 14.12 -12.88
C HIS A 238 19.72 12.98 -12.13
N ARG A 239 19.29 11.95 -12.87
CA ARG A 239 18.76 10.72 -12.28
C ARG A 239 19.91 9.80 -11.92
N LEU A 240 20.16 9.63 -10.63
CA LEU A 240 21.15 8.70 -10.11
C LEU A 240 20.48 7.40 -9.66
N ILE A 241 21.15 6.27 -9.84
CA ILE A 241 20.74 4.96 -9.30
C ILE A 241 21.92 4.41 -8.48
N GLY A 242 21.71 4.21 -7.19
CA GLY A 242 22.63 3.52 -6.30
C GLY A 242 22.19 2.09 -6.04
N LEU A 243 23.14 1.16 -5.98
CA LEU A 243 22.97 -0.21 -5.52
C LEU A 243 23.73 -0.36 -4.20
N SER A 244 23.05 -0.79 -3.15
CA SER A 244 23.66 -0.87 -1.83
C SER A 244 23.48 -2.25 -1.21
N LEU A 245 24.59 -2.78 -0.66
CA LEU A 245 24.69 -4.05 0.08
C LEU A 245 24.39 -3.89 1.57
N SER A 246 24.56 -2.69 2.10
CA SER A 246 24.26 -2.34 3.48
C SER A 246 24.12 -0.82 3.61
N PRO A 247 23.41 -0.28 4.63
CA PRO A 247 23.44 1.14 4.97
C PRO A 247 24.84 1.78 5.00
N SER A 248 25.87 0.97 5.22
CA SER A 248 27.28 1.33 5.32
C SER A 248 28.08 1.19 4.03
N ASP A 249 27.57 0.48 3.00
CA ASP A 249 28.27 0.21 1.74
C ASP A 249 27.38 0.59 0.54
N LEU A 250 27.49 1.85 0.11
CA LEU A 250 26.84 2.38 -1.09
C LEU A 250 27.80 2.27 -2.28
N PHE A 251 27.49 1.40 -3.25
CA PHE A 251 28.19 1.33 -4.53
C PHE A 251 27.39 2.09 -5.60
N PHE A 252 28.07 2.94 -6.37
CA PHE A 252 27.43 3.91 -7.26
C PHE A 252 27.57 3.52 -8.73
N GLN A 253 26.50 3.70 -9.50
CA GLN A 253 26.57 3.77 -10.95
C GLN A 253 25.75 4.98 -11.44
N SER A 254 26.43 6.05 -11.85
CA SER A 254 25.78 7.17 -12.52
C SER A 254 25.32 6.73 -13.91
N TYR A 255 24.08 7.05 -14.27
CA TYR A 255 23.61 6.98 -15.64
C TYR A 255 23.28 8.41 -16.07
N GLU A 256 24.02 8.94 -17.06
CA GLU A 256 23.54 10.10 -17.79
C GLU A 256 22.30 9.70 -18.60
N PRO A 257 21.23 10.51 -18.60
CA PRO A 257 20.16 10.30 -19.55
C PRO A 257 20.76 10.41 -20.96
N LEU A 258 20.55 9.39 -21.80
CA LEU A 258 20.78 9.52 -23.23
C LEU A 258 19.95 10.70 -23.72
N VAL A 259 20.59 11.85 -23.92
CA VAL A 259 19.99 12.97 -24.62
C VAL A 259 19.82 12.48 -26.05
N PRO A 260 18.59 12.33 -26.58
CA PRO A 260 18.45 12.17 -28.01
C PRO A 260 18.93 13.48 -28.63
N HIS A 261 20.13 13.48 -29.21
CA HIS A 261 20.55 14.52 -30.12
C HIS A 261 19.55 14.50 -31.28
N LEU A 262 18.65 15.48 -31.30
CA LEU A 262 17.89 15.88 -32.47
C LEU A 262 18.79 16.64 -33.43
#